data_AF-A0AAU3RV92-F1
#
_entry.id   AF-A0AAU3RV92-F1
#
_cell.length_a   1.000
_cell.length_b   1.000
_cell.length_c   1.000
_cell.angle_alpha   90.00
_cell.angle_beta   90.00
_cell.angle_gamma   90.00
#
_symmetry.space_group_name_H-M   'P 1'
#
loop_
_entity.id
_entity.type
_entity.pdbx_description
1 polymer ?
#
loop_
_entity_poly.entity_id
_entity_poly.type
_entity_poly.pdbx_seq_one_letter_code
_entity_poly.pdbx_strand_id
1 'polypeptide(L)'
;MHGPYPTSSPTAAPLIVARFTKSQCQPCPARTQCTTSCESTRTVGFPPRELRDLQLRVRTEQQTPECKTRYAVRSGVEGTVNEFTHGHGMRHCRYRGHGKAHIQHVLTAIAVNIERLSALPPTEETHPPRRPTAFQNYLDQREIPRPKSWRTLGS
;
A
#
# COMPACT_ATOMS: atom_id res chain seq x y z
N MET A 1 10.35 -42.38 -12.54
CA MET A 1 10.47 -41.33 -11.50
C MET A 1 11.70 -40.50 -11.82
N HIS A 2 11.56 -39.21 -12.11
CA HIS A 2 12.71 -38.31 -12.03
C HIS A 2 12.70 -37.75 -10.61
N GLY A 3 13.70 -38.11 -9.80
CA GLY A 3 13.82 -37.63 -8.42
C GLY A 3 13.88 -36.11 -8.34
N PRO A 4 13.64 -35.52 -7.17
CA PRO A 4 13.67 -34.08 -7.01
C PRO A 4 15.06 -33.55 -7.39
N TYR A 5 15.12 -32.62 -8.33
CA TYR A 5 16.34 -31.91 -8.67
C TYR A 5 16.18 -30.42 -8.37
N PRO A 6 17.25 -29.76 -7.89
CA PRO A 6 17.24 -28.32 -7.72
C PRO A 6 17.16 -27.66 -9.11
N THR A 7 16.20 -26.77 -9.32
CA THR A 7 16.23 -25.88 -10.48
C THR A 7 17.13 -24.69 -10.15
N SER A 8 18.36 -24.72 -10.67
CA SER A 8 19.32 -23.62 -10.57
C SER A 8 19.13 -22.64 -11.74
N SER A 9 18.10 -21.79 -11.64
CA SER A 9 18.07 -20.55 -12.42
C SER A 9 18.75 -19.46 -11.59
N PRO A 10 19.70 -18.67 -12.13
CA PRO A 10 20.37 -17.61 -11.39
C PRO A 10 19.42 -16.49 -10.92
N THR A 11 18.22 -16.40 -11.51
CA THR A 11 17.22 -15.37 -11.20
C THR A 11 16.12 -15.87 -10.26
N ALA A 12 16.00 -17.18 -10.04
CA ALA A 12 14.93 -17.76 -9.23
C ALA A 12 15.49 -18.38 -7.93
N ALA A 13 14.76 -18.24 -6.83
CA ALA A 13 15.09 -18.93 -5.59
C ALA A 13 15.18 -20.46 -5.85
N PRO A 14 16.18 -21.16 -5.28
CA PRO A 14 16.32 -22.59 -5.50
C PRO A 14 15.07 -23.31 -4.99
N LEU A 15 14.53 -24.21 -5.81
CA LEU A 15 13.37 -25.04 -5.47
C LEU A 15 13.71 -26.51 -5.69
N ILE A 16 13.30 -27.34 -4.76
CA ILE A 16 13.20 -28.79 -4.88
C ILE A 16 11.90 -29.07 -5.63
N VAL A 17 12.00 -29.51 -6.88
CA VAL A 17 10.84 -29.66 -7.75
C VAL A 17 10.35 -31.11 -7.77
N ALA A 18 9.10 -31.33 -7.39
CA ALA A 18 8.40 -32.60 -7.53
C ALA A 18 7.43 -32.53 -8.72
N ARG A 19 7.63 -33.39 -9.71
CA ARG A 19 6.77 -33.53 -10.89
C ARG A 19 5.89 -34.76 -10.75
N PHE A 20 4.58 -34.57 -10.93
CA PHE A 20 3.61 -35.66 -10.87
C PHE A 20 3.05 -35.94 -12.26
N THR A 21 3.00 -37.21 -12.64
CA THR A 21 2.32 -37.63 -13.88
C THR A 21 0.80 -37.59 -13.71
N LYS A 22 0.05 -37.67 -14.81
CA LYS A 22 -1.42 -37.71 -14.77
C LYS A 22 -1.92 -38.90 -13.94
N SER A 23 -1.32 -40.06 -14.12
CA SER A 23 -1.65 -41.27 -13.35
C SER A 23 -1.43 -41.16 -11.85
N GLN A 24 -0.50 -40.31 -11.40
CA GLN A 24 -0.25 -40.07 -9.97
C GLN A 24 -1.10 -38.92 -9.41
N CYS A 25 -1.34 -37.89 -10.21
CA CYS A 25 -2.05 -36.68 -9.80
C CYS A 25 -3.57 -36.88 -9.78
N GLN A 26 -4.13 -37.71 -10.66
CA GLN A 26 -5.59 -37.98 -10.73
C GLN A 26 -6.14 -38.68 -9.49
N PRO A 27 -5.56 -39.78 -8.99
CA PRO A 27 -6.06 -40.47 -7.80
C PRO A 27 -5.64 -39.81 -6.48
N CYS A 28 -4.97 -38.65 -6.50
CA CYS A 28 -4.46 -38.02 -5.29
C CYS A 28 -5.61 -37.46 -4.43
N PRO A 29 -5.74 -37.84 -3.15
CA PRO A 29 -6.81 -37.34 -2.28
C PRO A 29 -6.71 -35.83 -2.01
N ALA A 30 -5.51 -35.27 -2.08
CA ALA A 30 -5.26 -33.83 -1.93
C ALA A 30 -5.44 -33.04 -3.24
N ARG A 31 -5.89 -33.67 -4.35
CA ARG A 31 -6.01 -33.02 -5.66
C ARG A 31 -6.89 -31.77 -5.60
N THR A 32 -8.00 -31.82 -4.87
CA THR A 32 -8.95 -30.70 -4.71
C THR A 32 -8.31 -29.48 -4.03
N GLN A 33 -7.31 -29.66 -3.18
CA GLN A 33 -6.55 -28.58 -2.55
C GLN A 33 -5.38 -28.07 -3.44
N CYS A 34 -5.02 -28.81 -4.49
CA CYS A 34 -3.84 -28.56 -5.32
C CYS A 34 -4.17 -27.92 -6.68
N THR A 35 -5.26 -28.34 -7.32
CA THR A 35 -5.70 -27.79 -8.61
C THR A 35 -7.20 -28.01 -8.82
N THR A 36 -7.86 -27.03 -9.42
CA THR A 36 -9.27 -27.11 -9.83
C THR A 36 -9.47 -27.71 -11.22
N SER A 37 -8.39 -27.89 -12.01
CA SER A 37 -8.48 -28.43 -13.37
C SER A 37 -8.49 -29.97 -13.36
N CYS A 38 -9.51 -30.56 -13.99
CA CYS A 38 -9.67 -32.00 -14.13
C CYS A 38 -8.62 -32.67 -15.01
N GLU A 39 -7.99 -31.96 -15.95
CA GLU A 39 -7.04 -32.57 -16.90
C GLU A 39 -5.57 -32.27 -16.58
N SER A 40 -5.29 -31.19 -15.83
CA SER A 40 -3.92 -30.75 -15.56
C SER A 40 -3.15 -31.69 -14.62
N THR A 41 -1.85 -31.78 -14.85
CA THR A 41 -0.85 -32.23 -13.87
C THR A 41 -0.19 -31.02 -13.23
N ARG A 42 0.18 -31.15 -11.95
CA ARG A 42 0.89 -30.09 -11.21
C ARG A 42 2.35 -30.47 -11.02
N THR A 43 3.20 -29.47 -11.20
CA THR A 43 4.58 -29.48 -10.69
C THR A 43 4.59 -28.64 -9.42
N VAL A 44 5.07 -29.20 -8.32
CA VAL A 44 5.13 -28.52 -7.03
C VAL A 44 6.60 -28.22 -6.71
N GLY A 45 6.90 -26.96 -6.42
CA GLY A 45 8.22 -26.52 -5.98
C GLY A 45 8.23 -26.31 -4.47
N PHE A 46 9.18 -26.91 -3.79
CA PHE A 46 9.41 -26.71 -2.36
C PHE A 46 10.71 -25.95 -2.15
N PRO A 47 10.75 -24.90 -1.31
CA PRO A 47 12.03 -24.31 -0.93
C PRO A 47 12.89 -25.35 -0.19
N PRO A 48 14.22 -25.33 -0.38
CA PRO A 48 15.15 -26.08 0.46
C PRO A 48 14.87 -25.83 1.94
N ARG A 49 15.17 -26.83 2.77
CA ARG A 49 14.86 -26.79 4.21
C ARG A 49 15.38 -25.51 4.88
N GLU A 50 16.61 -25.13 4.61
CA GLU A 50 17.22 -23.92 5.17
C GLU A 50 16.44 -22.65 4.81
N LEU A 51 16.05 -22.51 3.54
CA LEU A 51 15.26 -21.38 3.07
C LEU A 51 13.85 -21.39 3.68
N ARG A 52 13.22 -22.56 3.80
CA ARG A 52 11.93 -22.71 4.47
C ARG A 52 12.03 -22.28 5.93
N ASP A 53 13.05 -22.75 6.65
CA ASP A 53 13.24 -22.47 8.08
C ASP A 53 13.54 -20.97 8.29
N LEU A 54 14.32 -20.34 7.40
CA LEU A 54 14.50 -18.90 7.36
C LEU A 54 13.18 -18.15 7.14
N GLN A 55 12.38 -18.54 6.14
CA GLN A 55 11.08 -17.93 5.87
C GLN A 55 10.12 -18.04 7.06
N LEU A 56 10.10 -19.19 7.74
CA LEU A 56 9.29 -19.40 8.94
C LEU A 56 9.74 -18.49 10.08
N ARG A 57 11.04 -18.42 10.36
CA ARG A 57 11.60 -17.51 11.38
C ARG A 57 11.24 -16.05 11.10
N VAL A 58 11.48 -15.58 9.87
CA VAL A 58 11.16 -14.21 9.48
C VAL A 58 9.66 -13.92 9.59
N ARG A 59 8.78 -14.87 9.22
CA ARG A 59 7.34 -14.70 9.40
C ARG A 59 6.94 -14.61 10.87
N THR A 60 7.56 -15.41 11.74
CA THR A 60 7.30 -15.33 13.19
C THR A 60 7.78 -14.02 13.78
N GLU A 61 8.96 -13.53 13.37
CA GLU A 61 9.48 -12.23 13.77
C GLU A 61 8.58 -11.09 13.30
N GLN A 62 8.07 -11.15 12.06
CA GLN A 62 7.14 -10.13 11.55
C GLN A 62 5.84 -10.00 12.36
N GLN A 63 5.45 -11.03 13.12
CA GLN A 63 4.26 -10.96 13.96
C GLN A 63 4.48 -10.23 15.29
N THR A 64 5.73 -9.98 15.70
CA THR A 64 6.05 -9.30 16.96
C THR A 64 5.64 -7.82 16.90
N PRO A 65 5.23 -7.23 18.04
CA PRO A 65 4.83 -5.82 18.09
C PRO A 65 5.99 -4.88 17.75
N GLU A 66 7.24 -5.24 18.07
CA GLU A 66 8.43 -4.46 17.74
C GLU A 66 8.66 -4.42 16.22
N CYS A 67 8.52 -5.56 15.53
CA CYS A 67 8.61 -5.60 14.08
C CYS A 67 7.47 -4.84 13.41
N LYS A 68 6.24 -4.96 13.91
CA LYS A 68 5.08 -4.20 13.40
C LYS A 68 5.29 -2.70 13.55
N THR A 69 5.77 -2.24 14.70
CA THR A 69 6.07 -0.83 14.95
C THR A 69 7.14 -0.31 13.98
N ARG A 70 8.24 -1.07 13.81
CA ARG A 70 9.29 -0.72 12.84
C ARG A 70 8.78 -0.70 11.40
N TYR A 71 7.85 -1.59 11.04
CA TYR A 71 7.31 -1.70 9.68
C TYR A 71 6.17 -0.72 9.41
N ALA A 72 5.53 -0.14 10.43
CA ALA A 72 4.39 0.77 10.28
C ALA A 72 4.69 1.98 9.37
N VAL A 73 5.89 2.55 9.49
CA VAL A 73 6.34 3.66 8.63
C VAL A 73 6.33 3.26 7.15
N ARG A 74 6.85 2.06 6.84
CA ARG A 74 6.85 1.53 5.47
C ARG A 74 5.45 1.22 4.97
N SER A 75 4.61 0.63 5.82
CA SER A 75 3.21 0.34 5.50
C SER A 75 2.46 1.62 5.11
N GLY A 76 2.69 2.73 5.80
CA GLY A 76 2.11 4.03 5.44
C GLY A 76 2.50 4.53 4.04
N VAL A 77 3.77 4.35 3.66
CA VAL A 77 4.26 4.68 2.31
C VAL A 77 3.66 3.75 1.26
N GLU A 78 3.66 2.44 1.52
CA GLU A 78 3.11 1.43 0.60
C GLU A 78 1.61 1.64 0.37
N GLY A 79 0.84 1.95 1.43
CA GLY A 79 -0.57 2.31 1.33
C GLY A 79 -0.79 3.57 0.50
N THR A 80 0.08 4.58 0.66
CA THR A 80 0.04 5.80 -0.15
C THR A 80 0.31 5.52 -1.63
N VAL A 81 1.34 4.74 -1.94
CA VAL A 81 1.65 4.33 -3.31
C VAL A 81 0.49 3.52 -3.91
N ASN A 82 -0.14 2.65 -3.12
CA ASN A 82 -1.28 1.87 -3.55
C ASN A 82 -2.48 2.76 -3.91
N GLU A 83 -2.82 3.74 -3.07
CA GLU A 83 -3.87 4.73 -3.30
C GLU A 83 -3.58 5.54 -4.58
N PHE A 84 -2.36 6.05 -4.74
CA PHE A 84 -1.96 6.75 -5.95
C PHE A 84 -2.12 5.91 -7.22
N THR A 85 -1.65 4.66 -7.17
CA THR A 85 -1.60 3.80 -8.36
C THR A 85 -2.95 3.20 -8.72
N HIS A 86 -3.71 2.71 -7.73
CA HIS A 86 -5.00 2.04 -7.96
C HIS A 86 -6.20 2.98 -7.81
N GLY A 87 -6.17 3.92 -6.86
CA GLY A 87 -7.25 4.88 -6.64
C GLY A 87 -7.26 6.01 -7.67
N HIS A 88 -6.08 6.51 -8.06
CA HIS A 88 -5.96 7.68 -8.94
C HIS A 88 -5.24 7.42 -10.27
N GLY A 89 -4.96 6.15 -10.60
CA GLY A 89 -4.44 5.77 -11.91
C GLY A 89 -3.08 6.38 -12.27
N MET A 90 -2.22 6.67 -11.28
CA MET A 90 -0.96 7.41 -11.46
C MET A 90 0.02 6.76 -12.46
N ARG A 91 -0.14 5.46 -12.75
CA ARG A 91 0.62 4.73 -13.78
C ARG A 91 0.23 5.10 -15.22
N HIS A 92 -0.90 5.78 -15.39
CA HIS A 92 -1.42 6.20 -16.69
C HIS A 92 -1.41 7.74 -16.77
N CYS A 93 -0.49 8.28 -17.57
CA CYS A 93 -0.48 9.70 -17.87
C CYS A 93 -1.23 9.97 -19.16
N ARG A 94 -2.19 10.90 -19.14
CA ARG A 94 -2.95 11.32 -20.34
C ARG A 94 -2.06 12.09 -21.32
N TYR A 95 -1.01 12.73 -20.81
CA TYR A 95 -0.11 13.58 -21.58
C TYR A 95 1.22 12.89 -21.86
N ARG A 96 1.83 13.23 -23.01
CA ARG A 96 3.17 12.77 -23.35
C ARG A 96 4.24 13.78 -22.90
N GLY A 97 5.34 13.27 -22.36
CA GLY A 97 6.50 14.05 -21.92
C GLY A 97 6.58 14.24 -20.39
N HIS A 98 7.81 14.20 -19.86
CA HIS A 98 8.07 14.20 -18.41
C HIS A 98 7.51 15.45 -17.68
N GLY A 99 7.62 16.64 -18.28
CA GLY A 99 7.11 17.87 -17.65
C GLY A 99 5.59 17.85 -17.43
N LYS A 100 4.82 17.38 -18.41
CA LYS A 100 3.36 17.27 -18.30
C LYS A 100 2.94 16.15 -17.35
N ALA A 101 3.68 15.03 -17.36
CA ALA A 101 3.46 13.95 -16.41
C ALA A 101 3.71 14.40 -14.96
N HIS A 102 4.77 15.18 -14.72
CA HIS A 102 5.06 15.73 -13.41
C HIS A 102 3.92 16.62 -12.90
N ILE A 103 3.39 17.52 -13.73
CA ILE A 103 2.25 18.36 -13.34
C ILE A 103 1.03 17.50 -13.00
N GLN A 104 0.70 16.49 -13.82
CA GLN A 104 -0.39 15.56 -13.50
C GLN A 104 -0.17 14.89 -12.14
N HIS A 105 1.04 14.38 -11.87
CA HIS A 105 1.37 13.73 -10.60
C HIS A 105 1.28 14.65 -9.40
N VAL A 106 1.73 15.91 -9.52
CA VAL A 106 1.60 16.91 -8.45
C VAL A 106 0.13 17.22 -8.16
N LEU A 107 -0.69 17.41 -9.19
CA LEU A 107 -2.12 17.66 -9.02
C LEU A 107 -2.84 16.47 -8.39
N THR A 108 -2.50 15.24 -8.80
CA THR A 108 -3.02 14.03 -8.17
C THR A 108 -2.61 13.94 -6.69
N ALA A 109 -1.37 14.31 -6.34
CA ALA A 109 -0.91 14.32 -4.95
C ALA A 109 -1.66 15.34 -4.08
N ILE A 110 -1.98 16.51 -4.65
CA ILE A 110 -2.82 17.49 -3.97
C ILE A 110 -4.23 16.92 -3.73
N ALA A 111 -4.83 16.27 -4.74
CA ALA A 111 -6.16 15.67 -4.62
C ALA A 111 -6.21 14.59 -3.52
N VAL A 112 -5.24 13.66 -3.52
CA VAL A 112 -5.10 12.63 -2.47
C VAL A 112 -4.99 13.25 -1.08
N ASN A 113 -4.18 14.31 -0.93
CA ASN A 113 -4.05 14.98 0.35
C ASN A 113 -5.35 15.62 0.82
N ILE A 114 -6.13 16.22 -0.09
CA ILE A 114 -7.45 16.79 0.22
C ILE A 114 -8.42 15.70 0.65
N GLU A 115 -8.50 14.58 -0.08
CA GLU A 115 -9.37 13.45 0.26
C GLU A 115 -9.03 12.88 1.64
N ARG A 116 -7.74 12.68 1.93
CA ARG A 116 -7.28 12.22 3.25
C ARG A 116 -7.65 13.18 4.37
N LEU A 117 -7.46 14.48 4.18
CA LEU A 117 -7.86 15.49 5.16
C LEU A 117 -9.39 15.50 5.36
N SER A 118 -10.17 15.25 4.31
CA SER A 118 -11.63 15.20 4.39
C SER A 118 -12.16 13.97 5.15
N ALA A 119 -11.40 12.87 5.17
CA ALA A 119 -11.75 11.64 5.86
C ALA A 119 -11.35 11.63 7.34
N LEU A 120 -10.54 12.60 7.79
CA LEU A 120 -10.21 12.74 9.19
C LEU A 120 -11.44 13.16 9.99
N PRO A 121 -11.77 12.47 11.09
CA PRO A 121 -12.83 12.93 11.98
C PRO A 121 -12.44 14.32 12.52
N PRO A 122 -13.41 15.22 12.72
CA PRO A 122 -13.14 16.48 13.39
C PRO A 122 -12.53 16.17 14.76
N THR A 123 -11.34 16.71 15.01
CA THR A 123 -10.72 16.60 16.33
C THR A 123 -11.60 17.36 17.32
N GLU A 124 -12.01 16.74 18.42
CA GLU A 124 -12.77 17.41 19.51
C GLU A 124 -11.94 18.51 20.22
N GLU A 125 -10.66 18.66 19.85
CA GLU A 125 -9.79 19.70 20.36
C GLU A 125 -10.19 21.08 19.83
N THR A 126 -10.63 21.96 20.73
CA THR A 126 -10.81 23.39 20.47
C THR A 126 -9.48 23.97 20.01
N HIS A 127 -9.29 24.14 18.71
CA HIS A 127 -8.11 24.81 18.18
C HIS A 127 -8.00 26.21 18.77
N PRO A 128 -6.81 26.62 19.29
CA PRO A 128 -6.65 27.98 19.78
C PRO A 128 -6.99 28.96 18.64
N PRO A 129 -7.67 30.08 18.95
CA PRO A 129 -8.02 31.06 17.92
C PRO A 129 -6.75 31.46 17.19
N ARG A 130 -6.85 31.57 15.86
CA ARG A 130 -5.72 32.02 15.03
C ARG A 130 -5.21 33.35 15.59
N ARG A 131 -3.88 33.49 15.67
CA ARG A 131 -3.25 34.76 16.04
C ARG A 131 -3.79 35.86 15.10
N PRO A 132 -4.20 37.02 15.64
CA PRO A 132 -4.70 38.09 14.81
C PRO A 132 -3.64 38.51 13.78
N THR A 133 -4.08 38.78 12.55
CA THR A 133 -3.18 39.33 11.52
C THR A 133 -2.77 40.76 11.88
N ALA A 134 -1.70 41.27 11.28
CA ALA A 134 -1.28 42.67 11.46
C ALA A 134 -2.43 43.67 11.19
N PHE A 135 -3.28 43.38 10.19
CA PHE A 135 -4.47 44.17 9.89
C PHE A 135 -5.52 44.10 11.02
N GLN A 136 -5.78 42.91 11.56
CA GLN A 136 -6.72 42.76 12.69
C GLN A 136 -6.21 43.49 13.94
N ASN A 137 -4.91 43.40 14.24
CA ASN A 137 -4.30 44.15 15.34
C ASN A 137 -4.41 45.67 15.12
N TYR A 138 -4.20 46.14 13.89
CA TYR A 138 -4.37 47.56 13.56
C TYR A 138 -5.81 48.04 13.78
N LEU A 139 -6.81 47.24 13.39
CA LEU A 139 -8.21 47.57 13.62
C LEU A 139 -8.53 47.62 15.12
N ASP A 140 -8.06 46.63 15.89
CA ASP A 140 -8.27 46.58 17.34
C ASP A 140 -7.63 47.78 18.05
N GLN A 141 -6.40 48.14 17.67
CA GLN A 141 -5.68 49.31 18.22
C GLN A 141 -6.38 50.64 17.95
N ARG A 142 -7.19 50.71 16.88
CA ARG A 142 -7.92 51.91 16.49
C ARG A 142 -9.42 51.84 16.81
N GLU A 143 -9.84 50.82 17.55
CA GLU A 143 -11.24 50.56 17.89
C GLU A 143 -12.17 50.50 16.66
N ILE A 144 -11.63 50.09 15.50
CA ILE A 144 -12.38 49.97 14.26
C ILE A 144 -13.05 48.59 14.26
N PRO A 145 -14.38 48.50 14.13
CA PRO A 145 -15.08 47.22 14.06
C PRO A 145 -14.51 46.33 12.94
N ARG A 146 -14.13 45.10 13.28
CA ARG A 146 -13.64 44.15 12.27
C ARG A 146 -14.74 43.87 11.24
N PRO A 147 -14.42 43.86 9.93
CA PRO A 147 -15.42 43.55 8.92
C PRO A 147 -15.95 42.12 9.16
N LYS A 148 -17.27 41.99 9.26
CA LYS A 148 -17.92 40.68 9.30
C LYS A 148 -17.55 39.95 8.01
N SER A 149 -16.96 38.76 8.14
CA SER A 149 -16.68 37.95 6.96
C SER A 149 -18.00 37.61 6.28
N TRP A 150 -18.05 37.61 4.96
CA TRP A 150 -19.24 37.16 4.21
C TRP A 150 -19.64 35.70 4.53
N ARG A 151 -18.76 34.93 5.18
CA ARG A 151 -19.00 33.56 5.65
C ARG A 151 -19.82 33.48 6.95
N THR A 152 -20.03 34.59 7.65
CA THR A 152 -20.84 34.64 8.90
C THR A 152 -22.25 35.19 8.69
N LEU A 153 -22.66 35.46 7.45
CA LEU A 153 -24.02 35.86 7.08
C LEU A 153 -24.82 34.61 6.69
N GLY A 154 -25.26 33.85 7.69
CA GLY A 154 -25.98 32.60 7.44
C GLY A 154 -26.16 31.75 8.69
N SER A 155 -26.71 32.35 9.73
CA SER A 155 -27.45 31.64 10.78
C SER A 155 -28.59 32.51 11.27
#